data_AF-A0A427XXB4-F1
#
_entry.id   AF-A0A427XXB4-F1
#
_cell.length_a   1.000
_cell.length_b   1.000
_cell.length_c   1.000
_cell.angle_alpha   90.00
_cell.angle_beta   90.00
_cell.angle_gamma   90.00
#
_symmetry.space_group_name_H-M   'P 1'
#
loop_
_entity.id
_entity.type
_entity.pdbx_description
1 polymer ?
#
loop_
_entity_poly.entity_id
_entity_poly.type
_entity_poly.pdbx_seq_one_letter_code
_entity_poly.pdbx_strand_id
1 'polypeptide(L)'
;MRPRVPAPSSQPLRQRVLLQQQQHQQQRNFSAQLFPQPPADPRGKRQEYRAASTAANNTDWLSWLKRASPLTPHHGTPPRRALILPGLGSYPHTPQSPTPSSLQVWEQASEALCTPDATMGYWDDGMEEFAGALLQGGGGHGIRGWLRGWVEGRSLDELMARADVTAAFILSSSIAILASEQERSGHTSLLPEGTTYLAGHGFIGTLTALVATGRLDLPSGIRLARMYASLPASPPNHPPQRFLTTALSARHYHSLSSPAHFVPFEDPLACEDDEPERRRRVMQLILDEVHSLQREWEVEGNGEWAEAGIINSSRVLIVTGTYMAVEQLIDRLQTLTIANPVMDVNMPCPYHSKLMLHAVPKFADTLQRCTFARPKEGEPIILDPITTRTLCGPPASALLSQLTQQLRWHKTLARLHTQPSPPVDQFLTVGRGAKGLGVMLRGELKKRPENAPPISVEEFGVKEQDVSPTARRIHSSSRPVRPSNVATYHVK
;
A
#
# COMPACT_ATOMS: atom_id res chain seq x y z
N MET A 1 9.52 -6.43 -69.81
CA MET A 1 10.76 -6.71 -69.07
C MET A 1 10.56 -6.28 -67.61
N ARG A 2 10.49 -7.22 -66.66
CA ARG A 2 10.45 -6.95 -65.21
C ARG A 2 11.81 -7.36 -64.61
N PRO A 3 12.40 -6.60 -63.67
CA PRO A 3 13.70 -6.96 -63.09
C PRO A 3 13.54 -8.07 -62.05
N ARG A 4 14.47 -9.03 -62.06
CA ARG A 4 14.59 -10.10 -61.06
C ARG A 4 15.22 -9.54 -59.78
N VAL A 5 14.56 -9.77 -58.65
CA VAL A 5 15.10 -9.55 -57.30
C VAL A 5 15.99 -10.75 -56.91
N PRO A 6 17.19 -10.54 -56.34
CA PRO A 6 18.05 -11.64 -55.93
C PRO A 6 17.61 -12.22 -54.58
N ALA A 7 17.72 -13.54 -54.44
CA ALA A 7 17.41 -14.29 -53.21
C ALA A 7 18.45 -14.04 -52.11
N PRO A 8 18.06 -14.08 -50.82
CA PRO A 8 18.97 -13.83 -49.70
C PRO A 8 19.92 -15.02 -49.47
N SER A 9 21.20 -14.71 -49.27
CA SER A 9 22.24 -15.68 -48.92
C SER A 9 22.07 -16.20 -47.50
N SER A 10 21.93 -17.52 -47.34
CA SER A 10 21.91 -18.21 -46.07
C SER A 10 23.32 -18.31 -45.47
N GLN A 11 23.66 -17.40 -44.56
CA GLN A 11 24.80 -17.59 -43.67
C GLN A 11 24.43 -18.56 -42.53
N PRO A 12 25.29 -19.54 -42.19
CA PRO A 12 25.00 -20.53 -41.16
C PRO A 12 24.99 -19.91 -39.75
N LEU A 13 23.98 -20.28 -38.95
CA LEU A 13 23.70 -19.80 -37.58
C LEU A 13 24.91 -19.82 -36.62
N ARG A 14 25.89 -20.70 -36.83
CA ARG A 14 27.12 -20.75 -36.01
C ARG A 14 28.03 -19.53 -36.20
N GLN A 15 28.00 -18.89 -37.36
CA GLN A 15 28.86 -17.72 -37.65
C GLN A 15 28.34 -16.44 -36.99
N ARG A 16 27.01 -16.32 -36.80
CA ARG A 16 26.39 -15.20 -36.07
C ARG A 16 26.69 -15.24 -34.56
N VAL A 17 26.74 -16.42 -33.95
CA VAL A 17 27.03 -16.56 -32.50
C VAL A 17 28.49 -16.24 -32.19
N LEU A 18 29.43 -16.63 -33.07
CA LEU A 18 30.86 -16.31 -32.90
C LEU A 18 31.18 -14.83 -33.11
N LEU A 19 30.52 -14.15 -34.06
CA LEU A 19 30.67 -12.71 -34.27
C LEU A 19 30.08 -11.89 -33.11
N GLN A 20 28.98 -12.34 -32.51
CA GLN A 20 28.36 -11.66 -31.36
C GLN A 20 29.17 -11.86 -30.06
N GLN A 21 29.81 -13.02 -29.87
CA GLN A 21 30.73 -13.24 -28.75
C GLN A 21 32.06 -12.47 -28.90
N GLN A 22 32.60 -12.32 -30.11
CA GLN A 22 33.78 -11.50 -30.34
C GLN A 22 33.52 -10.00 -30.10
N GLN A 23 32.34 -9.48 -30.44
CA GLN A 23 31.98 -8.09 -30.13
C GLN A 23 31.81 -7.84 -28.63
N HIS A 24 31.27 -8.79 -27.86
CA HIS A 24 31.16 -8.66 -26.40
C HIS A 24 32.52 -8.78 -25.68
N GLN A 25 33.47 -9.58 -26.20
CA GLN A 25 34.83 -9.63 -25.65
C GLN A 25 35.67 -8.41 -26.00
N GLN A 26 35.51 -7.83 -27.20
CA GLN A 26 36.20 -6.59 -27.56
C GLN A 26 35.69 -5.37 -26.78
N GLN A 27 34.40 -5.30 -26.44
CA GLN A 27 33.86 -4.24 -25.58
C GLN A 27 34.37 -4.33 -24.13
N ARG A 28 34.58 -5.54 -23.58
CA ARG A 28 35.14 -5.72 -22.23
C ARG A 28 36.62 -5.33 -22.13
N ASN A 29 37.40 -5.51 -23.19
CA ASN A 29 38.82 -5.18 -23.18
C ASN A 29 39.11 -3.69 -23.45
N PHE A 30 38.17 -2.92 -24.01
CA PHE A 30 38.33 -1.48 -24.22
C PHE A 30 38.07 -0.63 -22.97
N SER A 31 37.36 -1.15 -21.96
CA SER A 31 37.01 -0.40 -20.74
C SER A 31 38.09 -0.42 -19.65
N ALA A 32 39.19 -1.18 -19.82
CA ALA A 32 40.16 -1.43 -18.76
C ALA A 32 41.48 -0.64 -18.86
N GLN A 33 41.69 0.22 -19.88
CA GLN A 33 42.99 0.90 -20.08
C GLN A 33 42.96 2.39 -20.43
N LEU A 34 41.88 3.12 -20.15
CA LEU A 34 41.82 4.56 -20.41
C LEU A 34 41.21 5.37 -19.25
N PHE A 35 41.90 5.44 -18.12
CA PHE A 35 41.72 6.56 -17.18
C PHE A 35 43.08 6.96 -16.57
N PRO A 36 43.59 8.19 -16.80
CA PRO A 36 44.67 8.74 -15.99
C PRO A 36 44.17 8.97 -14.55
N GLN A 37 45.07 8.88 -13.57
CA GLN A 37 44.73 9.17 -12.18
C GLN A 37 44.15 10.59 -12.03
N PRO A 38 43.15 10.79 -11.17
CA PRO A 38 42.52 12.09 -10.99
C PRO A 38 43.49 13.09 -10.34
N PRO A 39 43.52 14.36 -10.79
CA PRO A 39 44.31 15.40 -10.14
C PRO A 39 43.75 15.75 -8.76
N ALA A 40 44.62 16.28 -7.89
CA ALA A 40 44.28 16.71 -6.55
C ALA A 40 43.15 17.77 -6.55
N ASP A 41 42.17 17.57 -5.66
CA ASP A 41 40.92 18.31 -5.49
C ASP A 41 41.13 19.77 -5.02
N PRO A 42 40.82 20.80 -5.83
CA PRO A 42 40.83 22.19 -5.40
C PRO A 42 39.40 22.60 -5.00
N ARG A 43 39.00 22.27 -3.77
CA ARG A 43 37.77 22.83 -3.18
C ARG A 43 37.96 24.32 -2.89
N GLY A 44 37.48 25.15 -3.80
CA GLY A 44 37.33 26.57 -3.57
C GLY A 44 36.29 27.17 -4.50
N LYS A 45 35.08 27.40 -3.98
CA LYS A 45 33.99 28.21 -4.56
C LYS A 45 33.12 27.54 -5.62
N ARG A 46 32.03 26.90 -5.17
CA ARG A 46 30.73 26.88 -5.87
C ARG A 46 29.65 26.32 -4.94
N GLN A 47 29.02 27.21 -4.20
CA GLN A 47 27.97 26.93 -3.23
C GLN A 47 26.71 27.69 -3.64
N GLU A 48 26.17 27.46 -4.84
CA GLU A 48 24.96 28.19 -5.29
C GLU A 48 24.01 27.40 -6.22
N TYR A 49 24.24 26.11 -6.48
CA TYR A 49 23.31 25.26 -7.27
C TYR A 49 22.86 23.98 -6.55
N ARG A 50 22.74 24.00 -5.21
CA ARG A 50 22.07 22.95 -4.43
C ARG A 50 20.67 23.40 -4.03
N ALA A 51 19.74 23.38 -4.98
CA ALA A 51 18.32 23.58 -4.70
C ALA A 51 17.45 22.68 -5.59
N ALA A 52 17.72 21.37 -5.56
CA ALA A 52 16.79 20.30 -5.94
C ALA A 52 17.43 18.96 -5.56
N SER A 53 17.39 18.60 -4.28
CA SER A 53 17.69 17.24 -3.84
C SER A 53 17.02 17.03 -2.50
N THR A 54 16.14 16.04 -2.44
CA THR A 54 15.54 15.50 -1.24
C THR A 54 16.63 15.29 -0.19
N ALA A 55 16.55 16.04 0.91
CA ALA A 55 17.55 15.96 1.96
C ALA A 55 17.68 14.52 2.47
N ALA A 56 18.83 13.89 2.20
CA ALA A 56 19.24 12.58 2.72
C ALA A 56 19.15 12.48 4.27
N ASN A 57 19.08 13.63 4.96
CA ASN A 57 18.83 13.71 6.39
C ASN A 57 17.44 13.17 6.82
N ASN A 58 16.48 13.00 5.89
CA ASN A 58 15.16 12.44 6.18
C ASN A 58 15.04 10.91 5.97
N THR A 59 16.12 10.27 5.51
CA THR A 59 16.19 8.81 5.28
C THR A 59 17.13 8.08 6.24
N ASP A 60 17.87 8.79 7.10
CA ASP A 60 18.72 8.14 8.11
C ASP A 60 17.87 7.32 9.10
N TRP A 61 17.82 6.02 8.84
CA TRP A 61 16.99 5.04 9.54
C TRP A 61 17.49 4.70 10.94
N LEU A 62 18.77 4.98 11.26
CA LEU A 62 19.43 4.51 12.48
C LEU A 62 19.42 5.56 13.59
N SER A 63 19.56 6.85 13.28
CA SER A 63 19.69 7.91 14.29
C SER A 63 18.36 8.33 14.95
N TRP A 64 17.21 7.97 14.36
CA TRP A 64 15.89 8.32 14.90
C TRP A 64 15.44 7.44 16.10
N LEU A 65 15.86 6.18 16.16
CA LEU A 65 15.35 5.21 17.16
C LEU A 65 16.03 5.28 18.53
N LYS A 66 17.17 5.97 18.67
CA LYS A 66 17.94 6.03 19.92
C LYS A 66 17.38 7.00 20.99
N ARG A 67 16.18 7.56 20.81
CA ARG A 67 15.58 8.57 21.73
C ARG A 67 14.19 8.17 22.25
N ALA A 68 14.05 7.01 22.86
CA ALA A 68 12.81 6.64 23.56
C ALA A 68 13.07 6.53 25.07
N SER A 69 12.47 7.43 25.85
CA SER A 69 12.40 7.29 27.30
C SER A 69 11.24 6.34 27.66
N PRO A 70 11.41 5.43 28.63
CA PRO A 70 10.32 4.55 29.06
C PRO A 70 9.21 5.35 29.74
N LEU A 71 7.96 5.10 29.35
CA LEU A 71 6.77 5.66 29.99
C LEU A 71 6.34 4.76 31.17
N THR A 72 6.15 5.35 32.34
CA THR A 72 5.58 4.69 33.53
C THR A 72 4.07 4.50 33.36
N PRO A 73 3.51 3.30 33.61
CA PRO A 73 2.07 3.06 33.54
C PRO A 73 1.33 3.80 34.67
N HIS A 74 0.24 4.50 34.34
CA HIS A 74 -0.69 5.07 35.32
C HIS A 74 -1.89 4.12 35.48
N HIS A 75 -2.10 3.59 36.69
CA HIS A 75 -3.30 2.81 37.01
C HIS A 75 -4.52 3.73 37.14
N GLY A 76 -5.61 3.43 36.42
CA GLY A 76 -6.91 4.09 36.57
C GLY A 76 -7.38 4.99 35.42
N THR A 77 -6.56 5.23 34.39
CA THR A 77 -7.01 5.95 33.19
C THR A 77 -7.68 5.01 32.19
N PRO A 78 -8.76 5.45 31.49
CA PRO A 78 -9.39 4.65 30.45
C PRO A 78 -8.37 4.25 29.37
N PRO A 79 -8.54 3.06 28.75
CA PRO A 79 -7.59 2.55 27.77
C PRO A 79 -7.46 3.51 26.59
N ARG A 80 -6.23 3.84 26.21
CA ARG A 80 -5.98 4.77 25.12
C ARG A 80 -5.80 3.99 23.83
N ARG A 81 -6.67 4.32 22.86
CA ARG A 81 -6.80 3.55 21.63
C ARG A 81 -6.24 4.30 20.43
N ALA A 82 -5.62 3.58 19.51
CA ALA A 82 -5.30 4.04 18.17
C ALA A 82 -6.15 3.30 17.14
N LEU A 83 -6.87 4.04 16.32
CA LEU A 83 -7.70 3.50 15.25
C LEU A 83 -6.90 3.46 13.95
N ILE A 84 -6.81 2.28 13.34
CA ILE A 84 -6.08 2.04 12.10
C ILE A 84 -7.07 1.77 10.98
N LEU A 85 -7.03 2.61 9.94
CA LEU A 85 -8.00 2.62 8.86
C LEU A 85 -7.39 2.06 7.56
N PRO A 86 -8.11 1.17 6.85
CA PRO A 86 -7.61 0.53 5.64
C PRO A 86 -7.48 1.53 4.47
N GLY A 87 -6.53 1.22 3.58
CA GLY A 87 -6.28 1.97 2.35
C GLY A 87 -6.76 1.24 1.10
N LEU A 88 -6.56 1.87 -0.06
CA LEU A 88 -6.81 1.23 -1.36
C LEU A 88 -5.96 -0.04 -1.51
N GLY A 89 -6.55 -1.11 -2.07
CA GLY A 89 -5.93 -2.44 -2.12
C GLY A 89 -6.14 -3.28 -0.85
N SER A 90 -6.84 -2.77 0.17
CA SER A 90 -7.32 -3.57 1.30
C SER A 90 -8.62 -4.28 0.92
N TYR A 91 -8.84 -5.50 1.43
CA TYR A 91 -10.06 -6.24 1.12
C TYR A 91 -11.31 -5.53 1.69
N PRO A 92 -12.22 -5.07 0.83
CA PRO A 92 -13.45 -4.42 1.28
C PRO A 92 -14.35 -5.45 1.98
N HIS A 93 -14.98 -5.06 3.09
CA HIS A 93 -15.88 -5.95 3.83
C HIS A 93 -17.05 -5.15 4.39
N THR A 94 -18.15 -5.80 4.74
CA THR A 94 -19.33 -5.14 5.31
C THR A 94 -19.50 -5.55 6.77
N PRO A 95 -20.19 -4.74 7.60
CA PRO A 95 -20.61 -5.19 8.92
C PRO A 95 -21.55 -6.39 8.77
N GLN A 96 -21.28 -7.45 9.54
CA GLN A 96 -22.03 -8.73 9.44
C GLN A 96 -23.49 -8.62 9.88
N SER A 97 -23.80 -7.70 10.79
CA SER A 97 -25.16 -7.43 11.28
C SER A 97 -25.36 -5.91 11.24
N PRO A 98 -25.64 -5.34 10.05
CA PRO A 98 -25.74 -3.90 9.88
C PRO A 98 -26.90 -3.39 10.72
N THR A 99 -26.65 -2.34 11.50
CA THR A 99 -27.69 -1.61 12.23
C THR A 99 -28.35 -0.56 11.33
N PRO A 100 -29.50 0.03 11.70
CA PRO A 100 -30.06 1.20 11.02
C PRO A 100 -29.06 2.31 10.74
N SER A 101 -28.20 2.66 11.70
CA SER A 101 -27.15 3.69 11.51
C SER A 101 -26.14 3.28 10.43
N SER A 102 -25.73 2.01 10.42
CA SER A 102 -24.87 1.47 9.36
C SER A 102 -25.55 1.49 7.99
N LEU A 103 -26.85 1.18 7.90
CA LEU A 103 -27.59 1.21 6.64
C LEU A 103 -27.74 2.63 6.09
N GLN A 104 -27.92 3.62 6.98
CA GLN A 104 -27.97 5.03 6.59
C GLN A 104 -26.65 5.50 5.97
N VAL A 105 -25.50 5.04 6.49
CA VAL A 105 -24.19 5.32 5.88
C VAL A 105 -24.12 4.78 4.45
N TRP A 106 -24.59 3.55 4.22
CA TRP A 106 -24.60 2.95 2.89
C TRP A 106 -25.53 3.68 1.93
N GLU A 107 -26.69 4.14 2.41
CA GLU A 107 -27.64 4.93 1.62
C GLU A 107 -27.01 6.27 1.20
N GLN A 108 -26.47 7.03 2.15
CA GLN A 108 -25.80 8.31 1.87
C GLN A 108 -24.61 8.14 0.93
N ALA A 109 -23.80 7.09 1.10
CA ALA A 109 -22.66 6.84 0.22
C ALA A 109 -23.10 6.49 -1.21
N SER A 110 -24.15 5.67 -1.34
CA SER A 110 -24.72 5.29 -2.64
C SER A 110 -25.31 6.50 -3.36
N GLU A 111 -26.02 7.36 -2.62
CA GLU A 111 -26.58 8.62 -3.14
C GLU A 111 -25.46 9.59 -3.56
N ALA A 112 -24.43 9.77 -2.73
CA ALA A 112 -23.32 10.68 -3.01
C ALA A 112 -22.56 10.30 -4.29
N LEU A 113 -22.44 9.01 -4.59
CA LEU A 113 -21.80 8.51 -5.81
C LEU A 113 -22.62 8.82 -7.07
N CYS A 114 -23.95 8.74 -6.98
CA CYS A 114 -24.83 8.92 -8.14
C CYS A 114 -25.42 10.33 -8.25
N THR A 115 -25.01 11.26 -7.37
CA THR A 115 -25.52 12.64 -7.38
C THR A 115 -24.38 13.62 -7.66
N PRO A 116 -24.44 14.37 -8.77
CA PRO A 116 -23.41 15.35 -9.11
C PRO A 116 -23.34 16.45 -8.04
N ASP A 117 -22.15 17.05 -7.91
CA ASP A 117 -21.89 18.14 -6.98
C ASP A 117 -20.98 19.17 -7.64
N ALA A 118 -21.62 20.15 -8.28
CA ALA A 118 -20.94 21.24 -8.96
C ALA A 118 -20.05 22.07 -8.02
N THR A 119 -20.34 22.11 -6.71
CA THR A 119 -19.53 22.86 -5.75
C THR A 119 -18.16 22.22 -5.53
N MET A 120 -18.07 20.90 -5.66
CA MET A 120 -16.82 20.14 -5.63
C MET A 120 -16.21 19.92 -7.02
N GLY A 121 -16.98 20.19 -8.09
CA GLY A 121 -16.63 19.80 -9.46
C GLY A 121 -16.76 18.29 -9.70
N TYR A 122 -17.67 17.63 -8.98
CA TYR A 122 -17.94 16.21 -9.08
C TYR A 122 -19.09 15.94 -10.05
N TRP A 123 -18.87 15.00 -10.96
CA TRP A 123 -19.86 14.50 -11.92
C TRP A 123 -19.94 12.98 -11.83
N ASP A 124 -21.12 12.42 -12.05
CA ASP A 124 -21.44 11.00 -11.92
C ASP A 124 -21.16 10.19 -13.21
N ASP A 125 -20.40 10.75 -14.16
CA ASP A 125 -20.01 10.08 -15.42
C ASP A 125 -19.48 8.66 -15.18
N GLY A 126 -20.02 7.63 -15.85
CA GLY A 126 -19.61 6.24 -15.62
C GLY A 126 -20.29 5.55 -14.43
N MET A 127 -21.31 6.19 -13.85
CA MET A 127 -22.20 5.61 -12.83
C MET A 127 -23.58 5.26 -13.39
N GLU A 128 -23.80 5.30 -14.70
CA GLU A 128 -25.09 5.07 -15.35
C GLU A 128 -25.61 3.65 -15.08
N GLU A 129 -24.70 2.67 -15.01
CA GLU A 129 -25.03 1.28 -14.65
C GLU A 129 -25.60 1.14 -13.23
N PHE A 130 -25.36 2.13 -12.37
CA PHE A 130 -25.87 2.21 -11.01
C PHE A 130 -27.01 3.23 -10.86
N ALA A 131 -27.13 4.20 -11.78
CA ALA A 131 -28.16 5.24 -11.76
C ALA A 131 -29.58 4.65 -11.92
N GLY A 132 -29.71 3.53 -12.64
CA GLY A 132 -30.96 2.75 -12.73
C GLY A 132 -31.49 2.32 -11.35
N ALA A 133 -30.62 2.21 -10.34
CA ALA A 133 -31.00 1.84 -8.98
C ALA A 133 -31.74 2.94 -8.21
N LEU A 134 -31.69 4.20 -8.66
CA LEU A 134 -32.36 5.33 -8.01
C LEU A 134 -33.73 5.65 -8.62
N LEU A 135 -33.94 5.34 -9.90
CA LEU A 135 -35.11 5.82 -10.67
C LEU A 135 -36.31 4.86 -10.67
N GLN A 136 -36.13 3.57 -10.37
CA GLN A 136 -37.23 2.60 -10.42
C GLN A 136 -37.77 2.28 -9.01
N GLY A 137 -38.60 3.18 -8.47
CA GLY A 137 -39.37 3.01 -7.23
C GLY A 137 -40.39 1.86 -7.22
N GLY A 138 -40.07 0.70 -7.79
CA GLY A 138 -40.90 -0.49 -7.83
C GLY A 138 -40.12 -1.71 -8.30
N GLY A 139 -39.78 -2.61 -7.37
CA GLY A 139 -39.74 -4.06 -7.63
C GLY A 139 -38.76 -4.60 -8.69
N GLY A 140 -37.50 -4.16 -8.72
CA GLY A 140 -36.45 -4.84 -9.47
C GLY A 140 -35.19 -3.99 -9.64
N HIS A 141 -34.11 -4.31 -8.91
CA HIS A 141 -32.80 -3.65 -9.00
C HIS A 141 -32.82 -2.11 -8.81
N GLY A 142 -33.65 -1.65 -7.86
CA GLY A 142 -33.66 -0.33 -7.23
C GLY A 142 -33.28 -0.42 -5.75
N ILE A 143 -32.02 -0.77 -5.45
CA ILE A 143 -31.59 -1.10 -4.09
C ILE A 143 -30.99 0.14 -3.42
N ARG A 144 -31.71 0.75 -2.47
CA ARG A 144 -31.10 1.70 -1.52
C ARG A 144 -29.90 1.03 -0.84
N GLY A 145 -28.77 1.73 -0.78
CA GLY A 145 -27.53 1.15 -0.25
C GLY A 145 -26.89 0.08 -1.15
N TRP A 146 -27.11 0.15 -2.47
CA TRP A 146 -26.57 -0.80 -3.46
C TRP A 146 -25.07 -1.05 -3.32
N LEU A 147 -24.30 -0.03 -2.90
CA LEU A 147 -22.85 -0.11 -2.73
C LEU A 147 -22.46 -1.25 -1.79
N ARG A 148 -23.27 -1.53 -0.75
CA ARG A 148 -23.07 -2.65 0.17
C ARG A 148 -23.13 -4.00 -0.55
N GLY A 149 -24.18 -4.20 -1.35
CA GLY A 149 -24.41 -5.45 -2.08
C GLY A 149 -23.45 -5.66 -3.26
N TRP A 150 -22.93 -4.57 -3.83
CA TRP A 150 -22.00 -4.62 -4.97
C TRP A 150 -20.70 -5.37 -4.67
N VAL A 151 -20.24 -5.38 -3.42
CA VAL A 151 -19.00 -6.08 -3.00
C VAL A 151 -19.23 -7.55 -2.63
N GLU A 152 -20.45 -7.93 -2.28
CA GLU A 152 -20.73 -9.29 -1.82
C GLU A 152 -20.42 -10.32 -2.93
N GLY A 153 -19.59 -11.31 -2.61
CA GLY A 153 -19.22 -12.39 -3.53
C GLY A 153 -18.11 -12.09 -4.53
N ARG A 154 -17.53 -10.87 -4.52
CA ARG A 154 -16.44 -10.49 -5.44
C ARG A 154 -15.06 -10.57 -4.79
N SER A 155 -14.08 -11.00 -5.56
CA SER A 155 -12.67 -10.95 -5.22
C SER A 155 -12.12 -9.51 -5.25
N LEU A 156 -10.96 -9.28 -4.60
CA LEU A 156 -10.33 -7.95 -4.64
C LEU A 156 -9.96 -7.54 -6.07
N ASP A 157 -9.50 -8.47 -6.90
CA ASP A 157 -9.10 -8.17 -8.29
C ASP A 157 -10.29 -7.72 -9.13
N GLU A 158 -11.45 -8.38 -9.00
CA GLU A 158 -12.71 -7.97 -9.65
C GLU A 158 -13.17 -6.59 -9.19
N LEU A 159 -12.98 -6.28 -7.91
CA LEU A 159 -13.35 -4.97 -7.34
C LEU A 159 -12.39 -3.87 -7.81
N MET A 160 -11.10 -4.16 -7.90
CA MET A 160 -10.11 -3.20 -8.38
C MET A 160 -10.25 -2.87 -9.88
N ALA A 161 -10.98 -3.67 -10.66
CA ALA A 161 -11.40 -3.28 -12.01
C ALA A 161 -12.29 -2.01 -12.03
N ARG A 162 -12.99 -1.74 -10.91
CA ARG A 162 -13.70 -0.48 -10.62
C ARG A 162 -13.11 0.16 -9.37
N ALA A 163 -11.81 0.50 -9.43
CA ALA A 163 -11.09 1.10 -8.31
C ALA A 163 -11.76 2.40 -7.80
N ASP A 164 -12.45 3.11 -8.67
CA ASP A 164 -13.26 4.30 -8.38
C ASP A 164 -14.40 4.01 -7.40
N VAL A 165 -15.15 2.93 -7.62
CA VAL A 165 -16.22 2.46 -6.73
C VAL A 165 -15.64 1.79 -5.48
N THR A 166 -14.57 1.00 -5.64
CA THR A 166 -13.90 0.30 -4.53
C THR A 166 -13.30 1.25 -3.51
N ALA A 167 -12.71 2.37 -3.95
CA ALA A 167 -12.20 3.42 -3.08
C ALA A 167 -13.31 4.01 -2.17
N ALA A 168 -14.45 4.37 -2.78
CA ALA A 168 -15.62 4.84 -2.05
C ALA A 168 -16.19 3.78 -1.10
N PHE A 169 -16.20 2.51 -1.52
CA PHE A 169 -16.63 1.41 -0.68
C PHE A 169 -15.76 1.26 0.57
N ILE A 170 -14.42 1.27 0.45
CA ILE A 170 -13.51 1.06 1.59
C ILE A 170 -13.76 2.10 2.70
N LEU A 171 -13.95 3.37 2.29
CA LEU A 171 -14.34 4.44 3.20
C LEU A 171 -15.72 4.17 3.81
N SER A 172 -16.74 3.92 2.98
CA SER A 172 -18.12 3.66 3.41
C SER A 172 -18.22 2.52 4.41
N SER A 173 -17.52 1.42 4.13
CA SER A 173 -17.42 0.23 4.98
C SER A 173 -16.88 0.57 6.37
N SER A 174 -15.78 1.32 6.42
CA SER A 174 -15.14 1.70 7.67
C SER A 174 -16.07 2.58 8.51
N ILE A 175 -16.74 3.55 7.90
CA ILE A 175 -17.70 4.43 8.58
C ILE A 175 -18.96 3.66 9.01
N ALA A 176 -19.46 2.75 8.18
CA ALA A 176 -20.63 1.93 8.48
C ALA A 176 -20.37 0.98 9.66
N ILE A 177 -19.15 0.45 9.76
CA ILE A 177 -18.70 -0.35 10.92
C ILE A 177 -18.68 0.51 12.18
N LEU A 178 -18.08 1.69 12.13
CA LEU A 178 -18.03 2.59 13.27
C LEU A 178 -19.45 3.00 13.71
N ALA A 179 -20.35 3.30 12.78
CA ALA A 179 -21.74 3.66 13.06
C ALA A 179 -22.52 2.48 13.68
N SER A 180 -22.29 1.26 13.20
CA SER A 180 -22.87 0.04 13.76
C SER A 180 -22.46 -0.17 15.22
N GLU A 181 -21.17 -0.03 15.51
CA GLU A 181 -20.64 -0.20 16.87
C GLU A 181 -21.02 0.96 17.79
N GLN A 182 -21.08 2.19 17.27
CA GLN A 182 -21.61 3.35 18.00
C GLN A 182 -23.05 3.07 18.47
N GLU A 183 -23.93 2.62 17.58
CA GLU A 183 -25.33 2.34 17.91
C GLU A 183 -25.44 1.24 18.96
N ARG A 184 -24.68 0.14 18.81
CA ARG A 184 -24.70 -0.99 19.77
C ARG A 184 -24.18 -0.62 21.15
N SER A 185 -23.17 0.24 21.20
CA SER A 185 -22.56 0.68 22.46
C SER A 185 -23.31 1.84 23.12
N GLY A 186 -24.19 2.52 22.39
CA GLY A 186 -24.91 3.70 22.87
C GLY A 186 -24.03 4.94 23.04
N HIS A 187 -22.83 4.96 22.46
CA HIS A 187 -21.92 6.09 22.56
C HIS A 187 -22.37 7.27 21.70
N THR A 188 -22.08 8.49 22.16
CA THR A 188 -22.43 9.73 21.45
C THR A 188 -21.48 10.05 20.30
N SER A 189 -20.25 9.52 20.33
CA SER A 189 -19.26 9.68 19.27
C SER A 189 -19.24 8.48 18.34
N LEU A 190 -18.99 8.72 17.06
CA LEU A 190 -18.75 7.67 16.06
C LEU A 190 -17.49 6.84 16.39
N LEU A 191 -16.53 7.45 17.08
CA LEU A 191 -15.27 6.80 17.44
C LEU A 191 -15.41 6.00 18.73
N PRO A 192 -14.76 4.84 18.86
CA PRO A 192 -14.72 4.08 20.11
C PRO A 192 -14.19 4.95 21.26
N GLU A 193 -14.77 4.78 22.45
CA GLU A 193 -14.31 5.49 23.65
C GLU A 193 -12.79 5.29 23.86
N GLY A 194 -12.10 6.34 24.30
CA GLY A 194 -10.66 6.30 24.52
C GLY A 194 -9.80 6.37 23.26
N THR A 195 -10.39 6.52 22.07
CA THR A 195 -9.63 6.79 20.84
C THR A 195 -8.87 8.11 20.99
N THR A 196 -7.54 8.04 20.92
CA THR A 196 -6.63 9.18 21.02
C THR A 196 -5.88 9.44 19.72
N TYR A 197 -5.74 8.42 18.87
CA TYR A 197 -5.12 8.54 17.54
C TYR A 197 -5.94 7.88 16.44
N LEU A 198 -5.82 8.43 15.24
CA LEU A 198 -6.22 7.79 13.99
C LEU A 198 -5.03 7.77 13.03
N ALA A 199 -4.82 6.65 12.36
CA ALA A 199 -3.88 6.56 11.26
C ALA A 199 -4.51 5.81 10.08
N GLY A 200 -4.54 6.49 8.94
CA GLY A 200 -5.05 5.95 7.70
C GLY A 200 -3.94 5.43 6.81
N HIS A 201 -4.09 4.23 6.27
CA HIS A 201 -3.19 3.73 5.22
C HIS A 201 -3.58 4.37 3.88
N GLY A 202 -2.66 5.10 3.27
CA GLY A 202 -2.90 5.80 2.01
C GLY A 202 -3.93 6.92 2.08
N PHE A 203 -4.30 7.40 0.90
CA PHE A 203 -5.23 8.51 0.74
C PHE A 203 -6.60 8.15 1.31
N ILE A 204 -7.11 6.96 0.95
CA ILE A 204 -8.42 6.47 1.39
C ILE A 204 -8.50 6.31 2.91
N GLY A 205 -7.48 5.72 3.54
CA GLY A 205 -7.47 5.59 4.99
C GLY A 205 -7.41 6.95 5.69
N THR A 206 -6.61 7.89 5.16
CA THR A 206 -6.49 9.25 5.72
C THR A 206 -7.80 10.02 5.58
N LEU A 207 -8.45 9.91 4.42
CA LEU A 207 -9.75 10.50 4.16
C LEU A 207 -10.83 9.92 5.08
N THR A 208 -10.80 8.61 5.30
CA THR A 208 -11.67 7.93 6.26
C THR A 208 -11.48 8.48 7.68
N ALA A 209 -10.24 8.81 8.09
CA ALA A 209 -9.98 9.40 9.40
C ALA A 209 -10.60 10.80 9.54
N LEU A 210 -10.56 11.59 8.48
CA LEU A 210 -11.18 12.92 8.43
C LEU A 210 -12.70 12.82 8.51
N VAL A 211 -13.31 11.87 7.80
CA VAL A 211 -14.76 11.62 7.88
C VAL A 211 -15.17 11.12 9.26
N ALA A 212 -14.44 10.15 9.81
CA ALA A 212 -14.75 9.56 11.11
C ALA A 212 -14.65 10.55 12.28
N THR A 213 -13.81 11.59 12.14
CA THR A 213 -13.66 12.68 13.13
C THR A 213 -14.60 13.86 12.86
N GLY A 214 -15.42 13.80 11.81
CA GLY A 214 -16.31 14.91 11.42
C GLY A 214 -15.56 16.12 10.85
N ARG A 215 -14.30 15.96 10.44
CA ARG A 215 -13.51 17.00 9.76
C ARG A 215 -13.83 17.13 8.28
N LEU A 216 -14.49 16.13 7.72
CA LEU A 216 -15.07 16.13 6.38
C LEU A 216 -16.41 15.40 6.46
N ASP A 217 -17.44 15.88 5.76
CA ASP A 217 -18.71 15.16 5.69
C ASP A 217 -18.59 13.89 4.85
N LEU A 218 -19.48 12.92 5.10
CA LEU A 218 -19.46 11.63 4.41
C LEU A 218 -19.64 11.78 2.88
N PRO A 219 -20.66 12.49 2.34
CA PRO A 219 -20.80 12.69 0.89
C PRO A 219 -19.54 13.25 0.21
N SER A 220 -18.93 14.30 0.77
CA SER A 220 -17.69 14.87 0.24
C SER A 220 -16.53 13.85 0.28
N GLY A 221 -16.40 13.09 1.36
CA GLY A 221 -15.42 12.01 1.47
C GLY A 221 -15.59 10.94 0.40
N ILE A 222 -16.83 10.53 0.11
CA ILE A 222 -17.15 9.53 -0.91
C ILE A 222 -16.79 10.04 -2.31
N ARG A 223 -17.20 11.26 -2.65
CA ARG A 223 -16.88 11.88 -3.94
C ARG A 223 -15.37 12.05 -4.13
N LEU A 224 -14.65 12.47 -3.09
CA LEU A 224 -13.19 12.59 -3.12
C LEU A 224 -12.49 11.24 -3.30
N ALA A 225 -12.96 10.20 -2.62
CA ALA A 225 -12.43 8.85 -2.77
C ALA A 225 -12.54 8.38 -4.23
N ARG A 226 -13.71 8.59 -4.85
CA ARG A 226 -13.93 8.29 -6.26
C ARG A 226 -13.04 9.12 -7.18
N MET A 227 -13.07 10.46 -7.04
CA MET A 227 -12.26 11.36 -7.88
C MET A 227 -10.77 11.05 -7.82
N TYR A 228 -10.25 10.70 -6.65
CA TYR A 228 -8.86 10.25 -6.47
C TYR A 228 -8.57 8.98 -7.28
N ALA A 229 -9.43 7.97 -7.18
CA ALA A 229 -9.28 6.69 -7.86
C ALA A 229 -9.57 6.76 -9.37
N SER A 230 -10.23 7.81 -9.83
CA SER A 230 -10.48 8.12 -11.25
C SER A 230 -9.44 9.05 -11.88
N LEU A 231 -8.36 9.41 -11.15
CA LEU A 231 -7.28 10.19 -11.75
C LEU A 231 -6.65 9.43 -12.93
N PRO A 232 -6.19 10.14 -13.98
CA PRO A 232 -5.53 9.48 -15.09
C PRO A 232 -4.10 9.07 -14.69
N ALA A 233 -3.71 7.83 -15.01
CA ALA A 233 -2.38 7.30 -14.72
C ALA A 233 -1.24 8.00 -15.48
N SER A 234 -1.56 8.64 -16.60
CA SER A 234 -0.62 9.40 -17.43
C SER A 234 -1.20 10.75 -17.85
N PRO A 235 -0.38 11.72 -18.30
CA PRO A 235 -0.87 13.00 -18.79
C PRO A 235 -1.79 12.82 -20.01
N PRO A 236 -2.83 13.66 -20.20
CA PRO A 236 -3.85 13.49 -21.24
C PRO A 236 -3.31 13.56 -22.68
N ASN A 237 -2.17 14.20 -22.90
CA ASN A 237 -1.54 14.35 -24.21
C ASN A 237 -0.44 13.32 -24.49
N HIS A 238 -0.29 12.32 -23.63
CA HIS A 238 0.70 11.26 -23.76
C HIS A 238 -0.01 9.92 -24.04
N PRO A 239 0.60 9.03 -24.84
CA PRO A 239 0.07 7.68 -24.99
C PRO A 239 -0.02 7.02 -23.61
N PRO A 240 -1.04 6.18 -23.35
CA PRO A 240 -1.18 5.49 -22.08
C PRO A 240 0.10 4.71 -21.78
N GLN A 241 0.84 5.15 -20.75
CA GLN A 241 2.06 4.47 -20.34
C GLN A 241 1.67 3.29 -19.45
N ARG A 242 2.17 2.10 -19.80
CA ARG A 242 2.01 0.93 -18.93
C ARG A 242 2.82 1.16 -17.66
N PHE A 243 2.17 1.05 -16.52
CA PHE A 243 2.80 1.10 -15.21
C PHE A 243 2.60 -0.24 -14.50
N LEU A 244 3.42 -0.49 -13.49
CA LEU A 244 3.34 -1.64 -12.62
C LEU A 244 3.44 -1.16 -11.17
N THR A 245 2.65 -1.76 -10.29
CA THR A 245 2.80 -1.62 -8.84
C THR A 245 2.98 -3.01 -8.27
N THR A 246 4.05 -3.24 -7.52
CA THR A 246 4.39 -4.58 -7.03
C THR A 246 4.88 -4.53 -5.59
N ALA A 247 4.54 -5.55 -4.82
CA ALA A 247 5.05 -5.73 -3.47
C ALA A 247 6.37 -6.50 -3.50
N LEU A 248 7.42 -5.92 -2.93
CA LEU A 248 8.71 -6.57 -2.74
C LEU A 248 8.90 -6.96 -1.27
N SER A 249 9.47 -8.14 -1.06
CA SER A 249 9.85 -8.65 0.26
C SER A 249 11.36 -8.67 0.42
N ALA A 250 11.86 -8.05 1.48
CA ALA A 250 13.26 -8.06 1.89
C ALA A 250 13.72 -9.41 2.51
N ARG A 251 12.90 -10.47 2.40
CA ARG A 251 13.27 -11.79 2.92
C ARG A 251 14.25 -12.48 1.97
N HIS A 252 15.48 -12.65 2.42
CA HIS A 252 16.28 -13.81 2.05
C HIS A 252 15.52 -15.08 2.51
N TYR A 253 15.19 -15.98 1.59
CA TYR A 253 14.85 -17.39 1.88
C TYR A 253 13.55 -17.78 2.60
N HIS A 254 12.45 -17.01 2.57
CA HIS A 254 11.14 -17.63 2.82
C HIS A 254 10.09 -17.07 1.87
N SER A 255 9.91 -17.82 0.78
CA SER A 255 8.85 -17.62 -0.17
C SER A 255 7.49 -17.70 0.53
N LEU A 256 6.67 -16.67 0.37
CA LEU A 256 5.24 -16.77 0.64
C LEU A 256 4.50 -17.51 -0.50
N SER A 257 5.22 -17.91 -1.56
CA SER A 257 4.68 -18.45 -2.81
C SER A 257 5.34 -19.74 -3.32
N SER A 258 6.22 -20.39 -2.54
CA SER A 258 6.88 -21.66 -2.92
C SER A 258 6.48 -22.76 -1.95
N PRO A 259 5.96 -23.91 -2.43
CA PRO A 259 5.76 -25.08 -1.58
C PRO A 259 7.11 -25.46 -0.99
N ALA A 260 7.13 -25.78 0.30
CA ALA A 260 8.31 -26.07 1.10
C ALA A 260 9.29 -27.03 0.39
N HIS A 261 10.22 -26.48 -0.40
CA HIS A 261 11.47 -27.14 -0.71
C HIS A 261 12.45 -26.67 0.32
N PHE A 262 12.56 -27.52 1.34
CA PHE A 262 13.59 -27.54 2.36
C PHE A 262 14.95 -27.45 1.65
N VAL A 263 15.61 -26.30 1.77
CA VAL A 263 17.04 -26.19 1.47
C VAL A 263 17.76 -26.43 2.80
N PRO A 264 18.39 -27.59 3.01
CA PRO A 264 19.09 -27.88 4.25
C PRO A 264 20.45 -27.18 4.21
N PHE A 265 20.49 -25.93 4.67
CA PHE A 265 21.73 -25.35 5.17
C PHE A 265 21.43 -24.81 6.55
N GLU A 266 21.74 -25.63 7.56
CA GLU A 266 22.02 -25.13 8.90
C GLU A 266 23.29 -24.28 8.80
N ASP A 267 23.13 -22.96 8.78
CA ASP A 267 24.26 -22.03 8.95
C ASP A 267 24.58 -21.96 10.45
N PRO A 268 25.72 -22.51 10.92
CA PRO A 268 26.09 -22.50 12.34
C PRO A 268 26.42 -21.09 12.86
N LEU A 269 26.40 -20.07 11.99
CA LEU A 269 26.61 -18.66 12.34
C LEU A 269 25.31 -17.85 12.44
N ALA A 270 24.14 -18.48 12.32
CA ALA A 270 22.85 -17.86 12.64
C ALA A 270 22.68 -17.70 14.17
N CYS A 271 23.54 -16.89 14.79
CA CYS A 271 23.45 -16.49 16.18
C CYS A 271 22.28 -15.49 16.34
N GLU A 272 21.42 -15.73 17.34
CA GLU A 272 20.03 -15.25 17.41
C GLU A 272 19.81 -13.75 17.75
N ASP A 273 20.84 -12.90 17.87
CA ASP A 273 20.64 -11.54 18.40
C ASP A 273 20.72 -10.37 17.39
N ASP A 274 21.11 -10.59 16.12
CA ASP A 274 21.43 -9.49 15.17
C ASP A 274 20.45 -9.30 14.00
N GLU A 275 19.34 -10.04 14.03
CA GLU A 275 18.29 -10.04 12.99
C GLU A 275 17.65 -8.66 12.70
N PRO A 276 17.36 -7.78 13.70
CA PRO A 276 16.73 -6.49 13.45
C PRO A 276 17.64 -5.49 12.74
N GLU A 277 18.91 -5.41 13.14
CA GLU A 277 19.89 -4.53 12.49
C GLU A 277 20.18 -4.99 11.08
N ARG A 278 20.38 -6.31 10.88
CA ARG A 278 20.57 -6.89 9.55
C ARG A 278 19.40 -6.57 8.63
N ARG A 279 18.15 -6.71 9.08
CA ARG A 279 16.97 -6.35 8.27
C ARG A 279 16.89 -4.86 7.93
N ARG A 280 17.22 -3.97 8.88
CA ARG A 280 17.27 -2.53 8.60
C ARG A 280 18.34 -2.20 7.56
N ARG A 281 19.49 -2.87 7.63
CA ARG A 281 20.54 -2.77 6.62
C ARG A 281 20.04 -3.27 5.26
N VAL A 282 19.32 -4.38 5.19
CA VAL A 282 18.75 -4.87 3.92
C VAL A 282 17.75 -3.87 3.32
N MET A 283 16.81 -3.32 4.12
CA MET A 283 15.88 -2.31 3.60
C MET A 283 16.58 -1.03 3.14
N GLN A 284 17.64 -0.61 3.85
CA GLN A 284 18.51 0.50 3.41
C GLN A 284 19.18 0.18 2.07
N LEU A 285 19.77 -1.01 1.91
CA LEU A 285 20.37 -1.44 0.65
C LEU A 285 19.34 -1.44 -0.49
N ILE A 286 18.13 -1.95 -0.27
CA ILE A 286 17.07 -1.91 -1.28
C ILE A 286 16.75 -0.47 -1.69
N LEU A 287 16.61 0.45 -0.73
CA LEU A 287 16.39 1.86 -1.07
C LEU A 287 17.58 2.51 -1.77
N ASP A 288 18.80 2.17 -1.40
CA ASP A 288 20.00 2.70 -2.05
C ASP A 288 20.06 2.27 -3.52
N GLU A 289 19.67 1.02 -3.82
CA GLU A 289 19.54 0.53 -5.19
C GLU A 289 18.41 1.21 -5.96
N VAL A 290 17.24 1.43 -5.33
CA VAL A 290 16.16 2.23 -5.92
C VAL A 290 16.66 3.63 -6.29
N HIS A 291 17.33 4.32 -5.36
CA HIS A 291 17.89 5.64 -5.63
C HIS A 291 19.01 5.61 -6.67
N SER A 292 19.77 4.53 -6.79
CA SER A 292 20.78 4.36 -7.85
C SER A 292 20.13 4.33 -9.22
N LEU A 293 19.14 3.45 -9.42
CA LEU A 293 18.43 3.35 -10.69
C LEU A 293 17.69 4.63 -11.04
N GLN A 294 17.13 5.33 -10.06
CA GLN A 294 16.53 6.66 -10.27
C GLN A 294 17.52 7.65 -10.89
N ARG A 295 18.76 7.70 -10.40
CA ARG A 295 19.79 8.56 -11.00
C ARG A 295 20.15 8.13 -12.42
N GLU A 296 20.19 6.82 -12.68
CA GLU A 296 20.44 6.27 -14.02
C GLU A 296 19.33 6.69 -15.01
N TRP A 297 18.06 6.50 -14.65
CA TRP A 297 16.92 6.91 -15.48
C TRP A 297 16.85 8.43 -15.68
N GLU A 298 17.21 9.23 -14.67
CA GLU A 298 17.31 10.69 -14.81
C GLU A 298 18.36 11.11 -15.84
N VAL A 299 19.51 10.42 -15.88
CA VAL A 299 20.57 10.69 -16.87
C VAL A 299 20.15 10.22 -18.27
N GLU A 300 19.47 9.09 -18.37
CA GLU A 300 18.98 8.55 -19.65
C GLU A 300 17.88 9.42 -20.28
N GLY A 301 17.01 10.03 -19.46
CA GLY A 301 15.98 10.96 -19.94
C GLY A 301 14.90 10.33 -20.81
N ASN A 302 14.74 9.01 -20.79
CA ASN A 302 13.78 8.24 -21.59
C ASN A 302 12.35 8.21 -21.00
N GLY A 303 12.15 8.80 -19.82
CA GLY A 303 10.86 8.82 -19.13
C GLY A 303 10.53 7.54 -18.36
N GLU A 304 11.44 6.58 -18.29
CA GLU A 304 11.32 5.42 -17.39
C GLU A 304 11.55 5.85 -15.95
N TRP A 305 10.77 5.30 -15.02
CA TRP A 305 10.88 5.65 -13.62
C TRP A 305 10.17 4.67 -12.69
N ALA A 306 10.81 4.33 -11.58
CA ALA A 306 10.18 3.63 -10.47
C ALA A 306 10.56 4.24 -9.12
N GLU A 307 9.67 4.14 -8.14
CA GLU A 307 9.89 4.58 -6.77
C GLU A 307 9.45 3.52 -5.77
N ALA A 308 10.09 3.51 -4.60
CA ALA A 308 9.55 2.88 -3.42
C ALA A 308 8.33 3.70 -2.91
N GLY A 309 7.18 3.57 -3.56
CA GLY A 309 5.99 4.36 -3.24
C GLY A 309 5.46 4.13 -1.83
N ILE A 310 5.55 2.90 -1.29
CA ILE A 310 5.06 2.60 0.06
C ILE A 310 6.08 1.76 0.84
N ILE A 311 6.46 2.21 2.03
CA ILE A 311 7.24 1.42 2.99
C ILE A 311 6.29 0.87 4.05
N ASN A 312 5.75 -0.32 3.78
CA ASN A 312 4.73 -0.96 4.62
C ASN A 312 5.29 -1.46 5.96
N SER A 313 6.46 -2.09 5.93
CA SER A 313 7.11 -2.61 7.13
C SER A 313 8.62 -2.66 6.94
N SER A 314 9.34 -3.11 7.96
CA SER A 314 10.76 -3.44 7.86
C SER A 314 11.08 -4.60 6.89
N ARG A 315 10.06 -5.25 6.30
CA ARG A 315 10.21 -6.41 5.41
C ARG A 315 9.50 -6.28 4.07
N VAL A 316 8.54 -5.37 3.95
CA VAL A 316 7.68 -5.26 2.77
C VAL A 316 7.67 -3.82 2.31
N LEU A 317 7.97 -3.62 1.04
CA LEU A 317 7.86 -2.35 0.34
C LEU A 317 6.99 -2.52 -0.90
N ILE A 318 6.32 -1.46 -1.33
CA ILE A 318 5.61 -1.42 -2.61
C ILE A 318 6.40 -0.51 -3.52
N VAL A 319 6.80 -1.05 -4.67
CA VAL A 319 7.38 -0.30 -5.77
C VAL A 319 6.28 0.05 -6.75
N THR A 320 6.30 1.26 -7.28
CA THR A 320 5.40 1.69 -8.34
C THR A 320 6.15 2.53 -9.36
N GLY A 321 5.83 2.36 -10.63
CA GLY A 321 6.58 2.98 -11.72
C GLY A 321 6.11 2.54 -13.09
N THR A 322 6.82 3.02 -14.11
CA THR A 322 6.70 2.53 -15.47
C THR A 322 7.06 1.04 -15.51
N TYR A 323 6.41 0.28 -16.37
CA TYR A 323 6.55 -1.18 -16.39
C TYR A 323 8.03 -1.61 -16.51
N MET A 324 8.78 -1.01 -17.45
CA MET A 324 10.16 -1.39 -17.68
C MET A 324 11.09 -1.01 -16.52
N ALA A 325 10.89 0.15 -15.90
CA ALA A 325 11.67 0.55 -14.73
C ALA A 325 11.45 -0.36 -13.52
N VAL A 326 10.20 -0.79 -13.28
CA VAL A 326 9.88 -1.72 -12.20
C VAL A 326 10.52 -3.09 -12.44
N GLU A 327 10.43 -3.62 -13.66
CA GLU A 327 11.08 -4.89 -14.04
C GLU A 327 12.61 -4.83 -13.88
N GLN A 328 13.24 -3.75 -14.35
CA GLN A 328 14.68 -3.53 -14.20
C GLN A 328 15.10 -3.48 -12.72
N LEU A 329 14.30 -2.83 -11.87
CA LEU A 329 14.53 -2.80 -10.44
C LEU A 329 14.39 -4.20 -9.81
N ILE A 330 13.35 -4.96 -10.18
CA ILE A 330 13.16 -6.34 -9.71
C ILE A 330 14.38 -7.19 -10.06
N ASP A 331 14.80 -7.19 -11.33
CA ASP A 331 15.93 -7.98 -11.81
C ASP A 331 17.24 -7.62 -11.07
N ARG A 332 17.49 -6.32 -10.86
CA ARG A 332 18.64 -5.85 -10.10
C ARG A 332 18.61 -6.33 -8.64
N LEU A 333 17.48 -6.20 -7.96
CA LEU A 333 17.35 -6.62 -6.56
C LEU A 333 17.43 -8.15 -6.39
N GLN A 334 16.94 -8.92 -7.36
CA GLN A 334 17.05 -10.37 -7.38
C GLN A 334 18.48 -10.84 -7.67
N THR A 335 19.18 -10.18 -8.61
CA THR A 335 20.60 -10.44 -8.90
C THR A 335 21.47 -10.18 -7.67
N LEU A 336 21.16 -9.14 -6.90
CA LEU A 336 21.80 -8.84 -5.62
C LEU A 336 21.29 -9.72 -4.46
N THR A 337 20.29 -10.58 -4.71
CA THR A 337 19.63 -11.46 -3.75
C THR A 337 18.97 -10.76 -2.55
N ILE A 338 18.79 -9.44 -2.59
CA ILE A 338 18.33 -8.65 -1.44
C ILE A 338 16.81 -8.50 -1.33
N ALA A 339 16.06 -8.68 -2.43
CA ALA A 339 14.61 -8.68 -2.40
C ALA A 339 14.01 -9.59 -3.48
N ASN A 340 12.76 -10.00 -3.26
CA ASN A 340 11.97 -10.77 -4.23
C ASN A 340 10.59 -10.13 -4.42
N PRO A 341 10.03 -10.15 -5.65
CA PRO A 341 8.65 -9.81 -5.88
C PRO A 341 7.74 -10.83 -5.21
N VAL A 342 6.66 -10.33 -4.60
CA VAL A 342 5.68 -11.16 -3.88
C VAL A 342 4.39 -11.24 -4.67
N MET A 343 3.86 -10.09 -5.07
CA MET A 343 2.60 -9.98 -5.79
C MET A 343 2.50 -8.61 -6.46
N ASP A 344 1.89 -8.59 -7.63
CA ASP A 344 1.47 -7.35 -8.26
C ASP A 344 0.19 -6.84 -7.60
N VAL A 345 0.11 -5.52 -7.50
CA VAL A 345 -1.03 -4.82 -6.91
C VAL A 345 -1.72 -4.06 -8.03
N ASN A 346 -2.96 -4.43 -8.32
CA ASN A 346 -3.76 -3.79 -9.36
C ASN A 346 -4.22 -2.39 -8.91
N MET A 347 -3.33 -1.41 -9.00
CA MET A 347 -3.62 -0.01 -8.68
C MET A 347 -4.08 0.73 -9.95
N PRO A 348 -5.03 1.67 -9.86
CA PRO A 348 -5.51 2.43 -11.03
C PRO A 348 -4.49 3.47 -11.52
N CYS A 349 -3.51 3.84 -10.70
CA CYS A 349 -2.48 4.83 -10.99
C CYS A 349 -1.18 4.48 -10.24
N PRO A 350 -0.02 4.99 -10.71
CA PRO A 350 1.24 4.89 -9.98
C PRO A 350 1.32 5.93 -8.85
N TYR A 351 0.43 5.84 -7.85
CA TYR A 351 0.42 6.74 -6.69
C TYR A 351 1.72 6.68 -5.89
N HIS A 352 1.98 7.73 -5.10
CA HIS A 352 3.21 7.88 -4.32
C HIS A 352 4.47 7.88 -5.20
N SER A 353 4.36 8.46 -6.39
CA SER A 353 5.47 8.59 -7.35
C SER A 353 5.38 9.91 -8.10
N LYS A 354 6.53 10.43 -8.56
CA LYS A 354 6.58 11.62 -9.42
C LYS A 354 5.80 11.46 -10.72
N LEU A 355 5.49 10.24 -11.14
CA LEU A 355 4.64 9.98 -12.30
C LEU A 355 3.23 10.58 -12.16
N MET A 356 2.78 10.90 -10.94
CA MET A 356 1.50 11.55 -10.69
C MET A 356 1.56 13.09 -10.68
N LEU A 357 2.71 13.71 -10.97
CA LEU A 357 2.85 15.17 -10.93
C LEU A 357 1.87 15.91 -11.86
N HIS A 358 1.48 15.32 -13.00
CA HIS A 358 0.51 15.91 -13.92
C HIS A 358 -0.89 16.02 -13.32
N ALA A 359 -1.24 15.15 -12.38
CA ALA A 359 -2.55 15.13 -11.73
C ALA A 359 -2.65 16.16 -10.59
N VAL A 360 -1.51 16.60 -10.03
CA VAL A 360 -1.46 17.50 -8.86
C VAL A 360 -2.25 18.79 -9.07
N PRO A 361 -2.11 19.56 -10.17
CA PRO A 361 -2.83 20.83 -10.31
C PRO A 361 -4.35 20.67 -10.30
N LYS A 362 -4.87 19.71 -11.08
CA LYS A 362 -6.31 19.44 -11.17
C LYS A 362 -6.86 18.93 -9.84
N PHE A 363 -6.13 18.04 -9.16
CA PHE A 363 -6.58 17.48 -7.90
C PHE A 363 -6.48 18.47 -6.74
N ALA A 364 -5.48 19.37 -6.76
CA ALA A 364 -5.37 20.47 -5.80
C ALA A 364 -6.60 21.38 -5.87
N ASP A 365 -7.04 21.73 -7.08
CA ASP A 365 -8.25 22.51 -7.33
C ASP A 365 -9.51 21.81 -6.77
N THR A 366 -9.66 20.49 -6.98
CA THR A 366 -10.71 19.70 -6.33
C THR A 366 -10.64 19.78 -4.81
N LEU A 367 -9.46 19.61 -4.21
CA LEU A 367 -9.30 19.64 -2.75
C LEU A 367 -9.55 21.04 -2.16
N GLN A 368 -9.25 22.11 -2.90
CA GLN A 368 -9.51 23.49 -2.46
C GLN A 368 -11.01 23.82 -2.40
N ARG A 369 -11.83 23.16 -3.22
CA ARG A 369 -13.29 23.29 -3.17
C ARG A 369 -13.93 22.55 -1.99
N CYS A 370 -13.21 21.65 -1.35
CA CYS A 370 -13.73 20.87 -0.23
C CYS A 370 -13.69 21.69 1.07
N THR A 371 -14.73 21.56 1.89
CA THR A 371 -14.78 22.21 3.20
C THR A 371 -14.30 21.26 4.28
N PHE A 372 -13.18 21.60 4.92
CA PHE A 372 -12.64 20.85 6.06
C PHE A 372 -12.88 21.59 7.37
N ALA A 373 -13.49 20.91 8.35
CA ALA A 373 -13.65 21.48 9.67
C ALA A 373 -12.31 21.52 10.42
N ARG A 374 -12.16 22.50 11.31
CA ARG A 374 -10.99 22.60 12.17
C ARG A 374 -11.03 21.51 13.26
N PRO A 375 -9.86 21.05 13.73
CA PRO A 375 -9.79 20.21 14.91
C PRO A 375 -10.52 20.87 16.08
N LYS A 376 -11.43 20.17 16.74
CA LYS A 376 -11.99 20.63 18.02
C LYS A 376 -11.05 20.25 19.16
N GLU A 377 -11.13 21.00 20.26
CA GLU A 377 -10.38 20.69 21.46
C GLU A 377 -10.76 19.31 22.00
N GLY A 378 -9.76 18.52 22.39
CA GLY A 378 -9.96 17.15 22.87
C GLY A 378 -10.24 16.10 21.78
N GLU A 379 -10.29 16.49 20.49
CA GLU A 379 -10.42 15.51 19.42
C GLU A 379 -9.17 14.62 19.28
N PRO A 380 -9.35 13.38 18.80
CA PRO A 380 -8.23 12.49 18.51
C PRO A 380 -7.25 13.07 17.47
N ILE A 381 -5.99 12.67 17.62
CA ILE A 381 -4.89 13.08 16.75
C ILE A 381 -4.90 12.22 15.48
N ILE A 382 -5.05 12.85 14.31
CA ILE A 382 -4.85 12.18 13.02
C ILE A 382 -3.36 12.25 12.67
N LEU A 383 -2.72 11.12 12.38
CA LEU A 383 -1.36 11.09 11.83
C LEU A 383 -1.39 11.16 10.30
N ASP A 384 -0.51 11.99 9.75
CA ASP A 384 -0.21 12.00 8.33
C ASP A 384 0.81 10.90 7.99
N PRO A 385 0.47 9.92 7.15
CA PRO A 385 1.35 8.79 6.83
C PRO A 385 2.54 9.17 5.92
N ILE A 386 2.55 10.37 5.34
CA ILE A 386 3.68 10.89 4.56
C ILE A 386 4.74 11.50 5.49
N THR A 387 4.35 12.47 6.31
CA THR A 387 5.30 13.12 7.25
C THR A 387 5.54 12.31 8.52
N THR A 388 4.67 11.34 8.82
CA THR A 388 4.64 10.52 10.05
C THR A 388 4.36 11.35 11.30
N ARG A 389 3.88 12.59 11.15
CA ARG A 389 3.59 13.50 12.26
C ARG A 389 2.07 13.69 12.38
N THR A 390 1.65 14.40 13.43
CA THR A 390 0.28 14.91 13.49
C THR A 390 -0.03 15.67 12.22
N LEU A 391 -1.20 15.42 11.64
CA LEU A 391 -1.74 16.17 10.54
C LEU A 391 -2.02 17.58 11.04
N CYS A 392 -1.09 18.49 10.74
CA CYS A 392 -1.14 19.90 11.06
C CYS A 392 -1.46 20.71 9.81
N GLY A 393 -2.20 21.81 9.96
CA GLY A 393 -2.56 22.69 8.85
C GLY A 393 -3.75 22.16 8.02
N PRO A 394 -3.93 22.66 6.79
CA PRO A 394 -5.06 22.29 5.94
C PRO A 394 -4.99 20.80 5.51
N PRO A 395 -6.03 19.98 5.78
CA PRO A 395 -6.04 18.58 5.35
C PRO A 395 -5.84 18.38 3.84
N ALA A 396 -6.30 19.33 3.02
CA ALA A 396 -6.06 19.36 1.57
C ALA A 396 -4.59 19.20 1.19
N SER A 397 -3.67 19.90 1.88
CA SER A 397 -2.23 19.83 1.58
C SER A 397 -1.65 18.46 1.91
N ALA A 398 -2.04 17.87 3.06
CA ALA A 398 -1.60 16.54 3.46
C ALA A 398 -2.12 15.48 2.47
N LEU A 399 -3.40 15.54 2.10
CA LEU A 399 -4.04 14.65 1.13
C LEU A 399 -3.40 14.76 -0.26
N LEU A 400 -3.12 15.97 -0.75
CA LEU A 400 -2.49 16.20 -2.05
C LEU A 400 -1.09 15.59 -2.14
N SER A 401 -0.31 15.69 -1.05
CA SER A 401 1.05 15.15 -1.00
C SER A 401 1.09 13.63 -1.21
N GLN A 402 -0.01 12.93 -0.90
CA GLN A 402 -0.08 11.48 -1.06
C GLN A 402 -0.10 11.02 -2.52
N LEU A 403 -0.36 11.91 -3.49
CA LEU A 403 -0.24 11.55 -4.91
C LEU A 403 1.19 11.24 -5.31
N THR A 404 2.16 12.00 -4.80
CA THR A 404 3.54 12.00 -5.31
C THR A 404 4.58 11.62 -4.27
N GLN A 405 4.27 11.75 -2.98
CA GLN A 405 5.23 11.45 -1.92
C GLN A 405 5.08 10.02 -1.42
N GLN A 406 6.23 9.42 -1.08
CA GLN A 406 6.33 8.09 -0.48
C GLN A 406 5.53 8.00 0.82
N LEU A 407 4.70 6.96 0.91
CA LEU A 407 3.97 6.61 2.12
C LEU A 407 4.85 5.81 3.09
N ARG A 408 4.96 6.30 4.33
CA ARG A 408 5.91 5.79 5.33
C ARG A 408 5.21 5.00 6.44
N TRP A 409 4.39 4.03 6.06
CA TRP A 409 3.52 3.30 6.99
C TRP A 409 4.28 2.69 8.18
N HIS A 410 5.42 2.05 7.91
CA HIS A 410 6.31 1.52 8.95
C HIS A 410 6.65 2.58 10.01
N LYS A 411 7.00 3.80 9.58
CA LYS A 411 7.37 4.89 10.49
C LYS A 411 6.14 5.45 11.22
N THR A 412 4.97 5.48 10.57
CA THR A 412 3.70 5.84 11.21
C THR A 412 3.35 4.88 12.35
N LEU A 413 3.43 3.56 12.10
CA LEU A 413 3.24 2.54 13.12
C LEU A 413 4.32 2.62 14.22
N ALA A 414 5.57 2.89 13.83
CA ALA A 414 6.67 3.08 14.77
C ALA A 414 6.37 4.22 15.74
N ARG A 415 5.89 5.36 15.24
CA ARG A 415 5.54 6.51 16.08
C ARG A 415 4.40 6.20 17.04
N LEU A 416 3.34 5.57 16.56
CA LEU A 416 2.17 5.24 17.39
C LEU A 416 2.51 4.35 18.59
N HIS A 417 3.55 3.51 18.50
CA HIS A 417 3.90 2.60 19.60
C HIS A 417 5.15 3.02 20.40
N THR A 418 6.10 3.77 19.82
CA THR A 418 7.36 4.13 20.52
C THR A 418 7.31 5.47 21.24
N GLN A 419 6.59 6.45 20.70
CA GLN A 419 6.50 7.81 21.27
C GLN A 419 5.09 8.40 21.20
N PRO A 420 4.02 7.64 21.52
CA PRO A 420 2.69 8.22 21.64
C PRO A 420 2.62 9.13 22.87
N SER A 421 2.24 10.40 22.67
CA SER A 421 1.86 11.34 23.73
C SER A 421 0.47 11.93 23.41
N PRO A 422 -0.62 11.39 23.98
CA PRO A 422 -0.65 10.42 25.09
C PRO A 422 -0.31 8.98 24.66
N PRO A 423 0.13 8.07 25.55
CA PRO A 423 0.40 6.67 25.21
C PRO A 423 -0.77 5.90 24.60
N VAL A 424 -0.49 4.83 23.85
CA VAL A 424 -1.49 3.93 23.24
C VAL A 424 -1.32 2.52 23.82
N ASP A 425 -2.41 1.97 24.34
CA ASP A 425 -2.47 0.65 24.96
C ASP A 425 -3.15 -0.37 24.04
N GLN A 426 -4.00 0.10 23.13
CA GLN A 426 -4.80 -0.76 22.27
C GLN A 426 -4.87 -0.21 20.84
N PHE A 427 -4.67 -1.08 19.87
CA PHE A 427 -4.83 -0.77 18.46
C PHE A 427 -6.07 -1.46 17.91
N LEU A 428 -6.93 -0.68 17.28
CA LEU A 428 -8.15 -1.15 16.64
C LEU A 428 -7.99 -1.03 15.13
N THR A 429 -7.84 -2.15 14.43
CA THR A 429 -7.90 -2.18 12.97
C THR A 429 -9.35 -2.25 12.55
N VAL A 430 -9.86 -1.22 11.87
CA VAL A 430 -11.29 -1.18 11.50
C VAL A 430 -11.52 -2.18 10.39
N GLY A 431 -12.15 -3.28 10.78
CA GLY A 431 -12.66 -4.25 9.86
C GLY A 431 -11.67 -5.26 9.29
N ARG A 432 -12.17 -6.25 8.55
CA ARG A 432 -11.35 -7.37 8.01
C ARG A 432 -10.31 -6.92 6.99
N GLY A 433 -10.61 -5.86 6.23
CA GLY A 433 -9.67 -5.28 5.26
C GLY A 433 -8.40 -4.75 5.90
N ALA A 434 -8.47 -4.34 7.17
CA ALA A 434 -7.33 -3.85 7.92
C ALA A 434 -6.54 -4.97 8.63
N LYS A 435 -6.92 -6.26 8.47
CA LYS A 435 -6.19 -7.40 9.06
C LYS A 435 -4.71 -7.42 8.67
N GLY A 436 -4.40 -7.11 7.41
CA GLY A 436 -3.02 -6.99 6.93
C GLY A 436 -2.24 -5.92 7.70
N LEU A 437 -2.87 -4.79 8.01
CA LEU A 437 -2.28 -3.72 8.82
C LEU A 437 -2.03 -4.19 10.26
N GLY A 438 -2.95 -4.97 10.83
CA GLY A 438 -2.78 -5.59 12.15
C GLY A 438 -1.63 -6.59 12.19
N VAL A 439 -1.41 -7.38 11.12
CA VAL A 439 -0.25 -8.28 11.00
C VAL A 439 1.06 -7.48 10.93
N MET A 440 1.09 -6.41 10.13
CA MET A 440 2.27 -5.53 10.05
C MET A 440 2.58 -4.92 11.42
N LEU A 441 1.57 -4.39 12.11
CA LEU A 441 1.70 -3.82 13.44
C LEU A 441 2.21 -4.85 14.45
N ARG A 442 1.64 -6.05 14.50
CA ARG A 442 2.12 -7.14 15.38
C ARG A 442 3.58 -7.48 15.11
N GLY A 443 4.01 -7.46 13.84
CA GLY A 443 5.42 -7.64 13.48
C GLY A 443 6.34 -6.56 14.06
N GLU A 444 5.87 -5.33 14.15
CA GLU A 444 6.61 -4.22 14.76
C GLU A 444 6.56 -4.27 16.30
N LEU A 445 5.42 -4.66 16.90
CA LEU A 445 5.26 -4.78 18.36
C LEU A 445 6.14 -5.87 18.98
N LYS A 446 6.54 -6.91 18.23
CA LYS A 446 7.50 -7.94 18.68
C LYS A 446 8.87 -7.36 19.08
N LYS A 447 9.17 -6.11 18.72
CA LYS A 447 10.44 -5.43 18.98
C LYS A 447 10.44 -4.65 20.30
N ARG A 448 9.38 -4.76 21.11
CA ARG A 448 9.28 -4.03 22.37
C ARG A 448 10.15 -4.69 23.45
N PRO A 449 10.75 -3.90 24.37
CA PRO A 449 11.44 -4.43 25.53
C PRO A 449 10.55 -5.41 26.29
N GLU A 450 11.14 -6.45 26.88
CA GLU A 450 10.43 -7.52 27.60
C GLU A 450 9.51 -7.00 28.72
N ASN A 451 9.84 -5.82 29.28
CA ASN A 451 9.08 -5.16 30.35
C ASN A 451 8.12 -4.06 29.86
N ALA A 452 7.90 -3.92 28.55
CA ALA A 452 7.00 -2.89 28.03
C ALA A 452 5.52 -3.23 28.35
N PRO A 453 4.68 -2.25 28.72
CA PRO A 453 3.26 -2.49 29.02
C PRO A 453 2.56 -3.24 27.88
N PRO A 454 1.68 -4.22 28.12
CA PRO A 454 1.05 -4.99 27.04
C PRO A 454 0.29 -4.07 26.08
N ILE A 455 0.36 -4.38 24.79
CA ILE A 455 -0.43 -3.70 23.75
C ILE A 455 -1.29 -4.75 23.06
N SER A 456 -2.60 -4.52 22.98
CA SER A 456 -3.50 -5.39 22.20
C SER A 456 -3.70 -4.85 20.78
N VAL A 457 -3.93 -5.76 19.82
CA VAL A 457 -4.28 -5.44 18.44
C VAL A 457 -5.52 -6.24 18.09
N GLU A 458 -6.64 -5.54 17.89
CA GLU A 458 -7.96 -6.14 17.71
C GLU A 458 -8.58 -5.69 16.37
N GLU A 459 -9.36 -6.59 15.77
CA GLU A 459 -10.17 -6.28 14.60
C GLU A 459 -11.50 -5.70 15.07
N PHE A 460 -11.76 -4.44 14.77
CA PHE A 460 -12.97 -3.74 15.20
C PHE A 460 -14.10 -3.93 14.19
N GLY A 461 -15.31 -4.26 14.66
CA GLY A 461 -16.48 -4.50 13.80
C GLY A 461 -16.51 -5.84 13.08
N VAL A 462 -15.66 -6.79 13.49
CA VAL A 462 -15.65 -8.17 13.00
C VAL A 462 -16.14 -9.05 14.15
N LYS A 463 -17.20 -9.85 13.98
CA LYS A 463 -17.52 -10.85 15.00
C LYS A 463 -16.34 -11.81 15.10
N GLU A 464 -16.01 -12.22 16.33
CA GLU A 464 -15.37 -13.50 16.53
C GLU A 464 -16.21 -14.52 15.74
N GLN A 465 -15.65 -15.06 14.67
CA GLN A 465 -16.25 -16.28 14.15
C GLN A 465 -16.27 -17.23 15.33
N ASP A 466 -17.39 -17.91 15.57
CA ASP A 466 -17.40 -19.09 16.43
C ASP A 466 -16.27 -19.97 15.92
N VAL A 467 -15.11 -19.87 16.56
CA VAL A 467 -13.99 -20.76 16.32
C VAL A 467 -14.47 -22.04 16.96
N SER A 468 -15.31 -22.77 16.23
CA SER A 468 -15.76 -24.09 16.60
C SER A 468 -14.48 -24.87 16.97
N PRO A 469 -14.33 -25.35 18.22
CA PRO A 469 -13.12 -26.03 18.67
C PRO A 469 -12.77 -27.25 17.81
N THR A 470 -13.72 -27.71 17.00
CA THR A 470 -13.64 -28.85 16.08
C THR A 470 -12.60 -28.70 14.97
N ALA A 471 -12.21 -27.48 14.59
CA ALA A 471 -11.19 -27.28 13.54
C ALA A 471 -9.74 -27.54 14.01
N ARG A 472 -9.49 -27.73 15.32
CA ARG A 472 -8.16 -28.10 15.85
C ARG A 472 -7.89 -29.61 15.88
N ARG A 473 -8.82 -30.47 15.48
CA ARG A 473 -8.69 -31.94 15.62
C ARG A 473 -8.40 -32.73 14.34
N ILE A 474 -8.30 -32.09 13.18
CA ILE A 474 -8.00 -32.80 11.92
C ILE A 474 -6.55 -32.52 11.51
N HIS A 475 -5.56 -32.93 12.31
CA HIS A 475 -4.16 -33.15 11.86
C HIS A 475 -3.44 -34.16 12.76
N SER A 476 -4.16 -35.21 13.19
CA SER A 476 -3.56 -36.42 13.74
C SER A 476 -4.43 -37.64 13.41
N SER A 477 -4.44 -38.07 12.15
CA SER A 477 -4.83 -39.44 11.82
C SER A 477 -3.97 -39.96 10.68
N SER A 478 -3.15 -40.94 11.02
CA SER A 478 -2.45 -41.88 10.14
C SER A 478 -3.24 -42.21 8.86
N ARG A 479 -2.60 -42.01 7.71
CA ARG A 479 -3.09 -42.50 6.41
C ARG A 479 -3.12 -44.04 6.41
N PRO A 480 -4.22 -44.69 5.98
CA PRO A 480 -4.19 -46.09 5.60
C PRO A 480 -3.62 -46.26 4.18
N VAL A 481 -2.80 -47.28 4.01
CA VAL A 481 -2.19 -47.72 2.74
C VAL A 481 -3.29 -48.24 1.81
N ARG A 482 -3.31 -47.77 0.55
CA ARG A 482 -4.18 -48.31 -0.51
C ARG A 482 -3.53 -49.55 -1.14
N PRO A 483 -4.29 -50.63 -1.43
CA PRO A 483 -3.78 -51.77 -2.18
C PRO A 483 -3.72 -51.49 -3.69
N SER A 484 -2.70 -52.08 -4.32
CA SER A 484 -2.42 -52.06 -5.75
C SER A 484 -3.42 -52.90 -6.54
N ASN A 485 -4.05 -52.32 -7.56
CA ASN A 485 -4.82 -53.06 -8.56
C ASN A 485 -3.89 -53.54 -9.69
N VAL A 486 -3.79 -54.86 -9.82
CA VAL A 486 -3.21 -55.56 -10.96
C VAL A 486 -4.31 -55.75 -12.00
N ALA A 487 -4.07 -55.30 -13.24
CA ALA A 487 -4.97 -55.55 -14.37
C ALA A 487 -4.52 -56.82 -15.11
N THR A 488 -5.38 -57.83 -15.16
CA THR A 488 -5.24 -59.03 -15.99
C THR A 488 -5.99 -58.84 -17.31
N TYR A 489 -5.27 -58.98 -18.43
CA TYR A 489 -5.84 -59.15 -19.76
C TYR A 489 -6.23 -60.62 -19.96
N HIS A 490 -7.43 -60.88 -20.48
CA HIS A 490 -7.69 -62.10 -21.25
C HIS A 490 -8.62 -61.84 -22.44
N VAL A 491 -8.19 -62.44 -23.54
CA VAL A 491 -8.71 -62.47 -24.90
C VAL A 491 -10.02 -63.26 -24.99
N LYS A 492 -10.96 -62.75 -25.79
CA LYS A 492 -11.72 -63.53 -26.79
C LYS A 492 -12.08 -62.64 -27.96
#